data_AF-A0A4Q2FE52-F1
#
_entry.id   AF-A0A4Q2FE52-F1
#
_cell.length_a   1.000
_cell.length_b   1.000
_cell.length_c   1.000
_cell.angle_alpha   90.00
_cell.angle_beta   90.00
_cell.angle_gamma   90.00
#
_symmetry.space_group_name_H-M   'P 1'
#
loop_
_entity.id
_entity.type
_entity.pdbx_description
1 polymer ?
#
loop_
_entity_poly.entity_id
_entity_poly.type
_entity_poly.pdbx_seq_one_letter_code
_entity_poly.pdbx_strand_id
1 'polypeptide(L)'
;LPLWMLLRMALNAVDGMLAREFGQQSRLGAYLNELCDVIADAALYLSLLSVPGVRPEVLWLLAWTAALSEYAGVLGLMVGASRRYDGPMGKSDRAFVVGVLGLLLASEWVGAMTVTGVAAAMAVLCMLTM
;
A
#
# COMPACT_ATOMS: atom_id res chain seq x y z
N LEU A 1 4.01 5.75 -12.74
CA LEU A 1 3.99 4.90 -11.52
C LEU A 1 4.96 5.41 -10.44
N PRO A 2 6.29 5.47 -10.66
CA PRO A 2 7.25 5.82 -9.59
C PRO A 2 7.17 7.26 -9.08
N LEU A 3 7.10 8.22 -10.00
CA LEU A 3 6.96 9.64 -9.67
C LEU A 3 5.64 9.91 -8.91
N TRP A 4 4.58 9.20 -9.30
CA TRP A 4 3.28 9.31 -8.65
C TRP A 4 3.29 8.76 -7.23
N MET A 5 4.02 7.67 -6.95
CA MET A 5 4.16 7.14 -5.59
C MET A 5 4.94 8.08 -4.67
N LEU A 6 6.04 8.65 -5.17
CA LEU A 6 6.79 9.68 -4.45
C LEU A 6 5.91 10.89 -4.15
N LEU A 7 5.15 11.36 -5.15
CA LEU A 7 4.26 12.51 -4.97
C LEU A 7 3.14 12.21 -3.97
N ARG A 8 2.50 11.02 -4.04
CA ARG A 8 1.47 10.60 -3.08
C ARG A 8 2.03 10.53 -1.66
N MET A 9 3.20 9.90 -1.46
CA MET A 9 3.81 9.81 -0.13
C MET A 9 4.19 11.19 0.42
N ALA A 10 4.69 12.09 -0.45
CA ALA A 10 4.99 13.47 -0.07
C ALA A 10 3.72 14.24 0.31
N LEU A 11 2.65 14.16 -0.49
CA LEU A 11 1.39 14.84 -0.22
C LEU A 11 0.72 14.30 1.05
N ASN A 12 0.64 12.97 1.24
CA ASN A 12 0.12 12.38 2.48
C ASN A 12 0.92 12.82 3.71
N ALA A 13 2.25 12.94 3.60
CA ALA A 13 3.09 13.39 4.69
C ALA A 13 2.90 14.89 5.01
N VAL A 14 2.75 15.73 3.98
CA VAL A 14 2.52 17.18 4.11
C VAL A 14 1.14 17.47 4.70
N ASP A 15 0.08 16.85 4.18
CA ASP A 15 -1.29 17.01 4.71
C ASP A 15 -1.37 16.56 6.17
N GLY A 16 -0.72 15.43 6.48
CA GLY A 16 -0.60 14.93 7.84
C GLY A 16 0.13 15.90 8.78
N MET A 17 1.19 16.56 8.32
CA MET A 17 1.91 17.58 9.10
C MET A 17 1.08 18.85 9.30
N LEU A 18 0.53 19.41 8.21
CA LEU A 18 -0.28 20.63 8.24
C LEU A 18 -1.50 20.47 9.16
N ALA A 19 -2.17 19.31 9.13
CA ALA A 19 -3.31 19.06 10.00
C ALA A 19 -2.94 19.09 11.50
N ARG A 20 -1.73 18.67 11.90
CA ARG A 20 -1.29 18.77 13.31
C ARG A 20 -0.87 20.19 13.67
N GLU A 21 -0.10 20.83 12.80
CA GLU A 21 0.47 22.16 13.07
C GLU A 21 -0.63 23.24 13.16
N PHE A 22 -1.68 23.11 12.34
CA PHE A 22 -2.81 24.05 12.31
C PHE A 22 -4.04 23.56 13.09
N GLY A 23 -3.94 22.47 13.87
CA GLY A 23 -5.04 21.97 14.70
C GLY A 23 -6.29 21.52 13.93
N GLN A 24 -6.16 21.18 12.64
CA GLN A 24 -7.28 20.77 11.77
C GLN A 24 -7.54 19.26 11.78
N GLN A 25 -6.98 18.51 12.74
CA GLN A 25 -7.25 17.08 12.88
C GLN A 25 -8.73 16.86 13.21
N SER A 26 -9.43 16.15 12.32
CA SER A 26 -10.83 15.77 12.52
C SER A 26 -10.99 14.25 12.45
N ARG A 27 -11.98 13.73 13.19
CA ARG A 27 -12.33 12.29 13.15
C ARG A 27 -12.73 11.85 11.74
N LEU A 28 -13.46 12.69 11.02
CA LEU A 28 -13.85 12.44 9.64
C LEU A 28 -12.63 12.40 8.70
N GLY A 29 -11.69 13.34 8.86
CA GLY A 29 -10.48 13.38 8.05
C GLY A 29 -9.62 12.12 8.23
N ALA A 30 -9.43 11.67 9.48
CA ALA A 30 -8.74 10.41 9.75
C ALA A 30 -9.44 9.21 9.09
N TYR A 31 -10.77 9.10 9.23
CA TYR A 31 -11.55 8.04 8.59
C TYR A 31 -11.42 8.03 7.06
N LEU A 32 -11.55 9.19 6.42
CA LEU A 32 -11.41 9.32 4.98
C LEU A 32 -9.99 8.99 4.51
N ASN A 33 -8.96 9.40 5.27
CA ASN A 33 -7.57 9.10 4.93
C ASN A 33 -7.33 7.58 4.90
N GLU A 34 -7.79 6.85 5.93
CA GLU A 34 -7.66 5.38 5.96
C GLU A 34 -8.36 4.72 4.77
N LEU A 35 -9.58 5.14 4.47
CA LEU A 35 -10.35 4.58 3.36
C LEU A 35 -9.68 4.85 2.01
N CYS A 36 -9.27 6.10 1.77
CA CYS A 36 -8.60 6.50 0.54
C CYS A 36 -7.27 5.77 0.37
N ASP A 37 -6.55 5.50 1.45
CA ASP A 37 -5.28 4.80 1.38
C ASP A 37 -5.42 3.35 0.93
N VAL A 38 -6.43 2.62 1.44
CA VAL A 38 -6.71 1.25 0.98
C VAL A 38 -7.13 1.23 -0.50
N ILE A 39 -7.99 2.17 -0.92
CA ILE A 39 -8.44 2.28 -2.31
C ILE A 39 -7.24 2.57 -3.23
N ALA A 40 -6.39 3.51 -2.85
CA ALA A 40 -5.25 3.91 -3.65
C ALA A 40 -4.17 2.81 -3.72
N ASP A 41 -3.97 2.03 -2.65
CA ASP A 41 -3.09 0.87 -2.65
C ASP A 41 -3.62 -0.22 -3.60
N ALA A 42 -4.91 -0.54 -3.55
CA ALA A 42 -5.53 -1.50 -4.45
C ALA A 42 -5.43 -1.05 -5.92
N ALA A 43 -5.75 0.22 -6.21
CA ALA A 43 -5.64 0.79 -7.55
C ALA A 43 -4.19 0.70 -8.08
N LEU A 44 -3.21 0.97 -7.22
CA LEU A 44 -1.80 0.86 -7.55
C LEU A 44 -1.42 -0.58 -7.91
N TYR A 45 -1.74 -1.55 -7.06
CA TYR A 45 -1.36 -2.96 -7.29
C TYR A 45 -2.04 -3.52 -8.54
N LEU A 46 -3.34 -3.23 -8.72
CA LEU A 46 -4.10 -3.71 -9.85
C LEU A 46 -3.75 -3.00 -11.17
N SER A 47 -3.12 -1.82 -11.14
CA SER A 47 -2.59 -1.19 -12.36
C SER A 47 -1.56 -2.06 -13.09
N LEU A 48 -0.88 -2.97 -12.36
CA LEU A 48 0.08 -3.92 -12.91
C LEU A 48 -0.58 -5.04 -13.74
N LEU A 49 -1.91 -5.16 -13.73
CA LEU A 49 -2.66 -6.03 -14.66
C LEU A 49 -2.48 -5.60 -16.13
N SER A 50 -2.08 -4.35 -16.37
CA SER A 50 -1.75 -3.86 -17.71
C SER A 50 -0.47 -4.47 -18.29
N VAL A 51 0.34 -5.15 -17.48
CA VAL A 51 1.60 -5.78 -17.90
C VAL A 51 1.31 -7.17 -18.49
N PRO A 52 1.58 -7.41 -19.78
CA PRO A 52 1.27 -8.68 -20.43
C PRO A 52 2.01 -9.86 -19.78
N GLY A 53 1.29 -10.93 -19.47
CA GLY A 53 1.82 -12.15 -18.88
C GLY A 53 1.87 -12.18 -17.34
N VAL A 54 1.48 -11.10 -16.66
CA VAL A 54 1.34 -11.10 -15.20
C VAL A 54 0.15 -11.96 -14.81
N ARG A 55 0.27 -12.75 -13.75
CA ARG A 55 -0.83 -13.57 -13.23
C ARG A 55 -1.83 -12.72 -12.44
N PRO A 56 -3.07 -12.52 -12.93
CA PRO A 56 -4.03 -11.65 -12.27
C PRO A 56 -4.39 -12.09 -10.85
N GLU A 57 -4.50 -13.41 -10.63
CA GLU A 57 -4.89 -13.97 -9.33
C GLU A 57 -3.97 -13.49 -8.19
N VAL A 58 -2.68 -13.33 -8.48
CA VAL A 58 -1.67 -12.95 -7.48
C VAL A 58 -1.79 -11.47 -7.11
N LEU A 59 -2.08 -10.59 -8.07
CA LEU A 59 -2.30 -9.16 -7.79
C LEU A 59 -3.58 -8.92 -6.99
N TRP A 60 -4.64 -9.67 -7.30
CA TRP A 60 -5.87 -9.66 -6.50
C TRP A 60 -5.63 -10.17 -5.07
N LEU A 61 -4.87 -11.26 -4.93
CA LEU A 61 -4.49 -11.78 -3.62
C LEU A 61 -3.65 -10.77 -2.82
N LEU A 62 -2.71 -10.07 -3.47
CA LEU A 62 -1.93 -9.00 -2.84
C LEU A 62 -2.84 -7.85 -2.38
N ALA A 63 -3.74 -7.36 -3.23
CA ALA A 63 -4.66 -6.29 -2.87
C ALA A 63 -5.55 -6.67 -1.68
N TRP A 64 -6.07 -7.91 -1.69
CA TRP A 64 -6.88 -8.42 -0.60
C TRP A 64 -6.11 -8.55 0.72
N THR A 65 -4.93 -9.18 0.70
CA THR A 65 -4.10 -9.38 1.90
C THR A 65 -3.54 -8.07 2.46
N ALA A 66 -3.19 -7.11 1.60
CA ALA A 66 -2.79 -5.77 2.03
C ALA A 66 -3.95 -5.02 2.70
N ALA A 67 -5.16 -5.07 2.13
CA ALA A 67 -6.35 -4.46 2.71
C ALA A 67 -6.69 -5.09 4.08
N LEU A 68 -6.58 -6.42 4.20
CA LEU A 68 -6.77 -7.11 5.48
C LEU A 68 -5.73 -6.69 6.53
N SER A 69 -4.46 -6.55 6.14
CA SER A 69 -3.39 -6.10 7.04
C SER A 69 -3.64 -4.66 7.54
N GLU A 70 -4.04 -3.75 6.65
CA GLU A 70 -4.43 -2.38 7.06
C GLU A 70 -5.65 -2.38 7.99
N TYR A 71 -6.66 -3.19 7.67
CA TYR A 71 -7.86 -3.29 8.48
C TYR A 71 -7.57 -3.87 9.87
N ALA A 72 -6.71 -4.89 9.98
CA ALA A 72 -6.26 -5.44 11.26
C ALA A 72 -5.59 -4.36 12.14
N GLY A 73 -4.72 -3.54 11.55
CA GLY A 73 -4.10 -2.41 12.25
C GLY A 73 -5.13 -1.39 12.75
N VAL A 74 -6.13 -1.04 11.93
CA VAL A 74 -7.21 -0.09 12.29
C VAL A 74 -8.15 -0.67 13.35
N LEU A 75 -8.41 -1.98 13.36
CA LEU A 75 -9.22 -2.63 14.40
C LEU A 75 -8.65 -2.44 15.81
N GLY A 76 -7.33 -2.31 15.95
CA GLY A 76 -6.69 -1.96 17.22
C GLY A 76 -7.27 -0.69 17.85
N LEU A 77 -7.58 0.33 17.02
CA LEU A 77 -8.18 1.59 17.48
C LEU A 77 -9.61 1.39 18.00
N MET A 78 -10.36 0.42 17.46
CA MET A 78 -11.75 0.16 17.87
C MET A 78 -11.83 -0.47 19.27
N VAL A 79 -10.78 -1.18 19.69
CA VAL A 79 -10.69 -1.78 21.03
C VAL A 79 -9.91 -0.90 22.03
N GLY A 80 -9.64 0.36 21.66
CA GLY A 80 -8.91 1.30 22.51
C GLY A 80 -7.40 1.06 22.60
N ALA A 81 -6.85 0.17 21.76
CA ALA A 81 -5.42 -0.02 21.60
C ALA A 81 -4.85 0.95 20.57
N SER A 82 -3.52 1.10 20.54
CA SER A 82 -2.85 1.80 19.44
C SER A 82 -2.94 0.99 18.15
N ARG A 83 -2.87 1.68 17.00
CA ARG A 83 -2.69 1.01 15.72
C ARG A 83 -1.40 0.20 15.72
N ARG A 84 -1.46 -1.02 15.19
CA ARG A 84 -0.32 -1.93 15.05
C ARG A 84 -0.05 -2.22 13.58
N TYR A 85 1.22 -2.51 13.29
CA TYR A 85 1.74 -2.86 11.98
C TYR A 85 2.90 -3.85 12.19
N ASP A 86 2.66 -4.86 13.00
CA ASP A 86 3.71 -5.77 13.40
C ASP A 86 3.86 -6.84 12.32
N GLY A 87 4.91 -6.70 11.53
CA GLY A 87 5.28 -7.68 10.52
C GLY A 87 6.24 -7.14 9.47
N PRO A 88 6.68 -8.02 8.56
CA PRO A 88 7.72 -7.71 7.59
C PRO A 88 7.25 -6.88 6.38
N MET A 89 5.94 -6.61 6.24
CA MET A 89 5.37 -5.97 5.05
C MET A 89 4.33 -4.91 5.41
N GLY A 90 4.77 -3.89 6.15
CA GLY A 90 3.98 -2.72 6.48
C GLY A 90 3.67 -1.86 5.24
N LYS A 91 2.84 -0.84 5.43
CA LYS A 91 2.39 0.05 4.34
C LYS A 91 3.52 0.68 3.55
N SER A 92 4.50 1.25 4.27
CA SER A 92 5.65 1.91 3.66
C SER A 92 6.55 0.91 2.91
N ASP A 93 6.69 -0.31 3.42
CA ASP A 93 7.46 -1.38 2.76
C ASP A 93 6.80 -1.77 1.44
N ARG A 94 5.48 -1.95 1.45
CA ARG A 94 4.72 -2.24 0.22
C ARG A 94 4.85 -1.12 -0.80
N ALA A 95 4.75 0.12 -0.34
CA ALA A 95 4.90 1.29 -1.21
C ALA A 95 6.30 1.35 -1.84
N PHE A 96 7.34 1.08 -1.05
CA PHE A 96 8.72 1.02 -1.53
C PHE A 96 8.93 -0.09 -2.56
N VAL A 97 8.53 -1.33 -2.26
CA VAL A 97 8.71 -2.48 -3.15
C VAL A 97 7.98 -2.27 -4.48
N VAL A 98 6.73 -1.80 -4.46
CA VAL A 98 5.97 -1.53 -5.69
C VAL A 98 6.54 -0.34 -6.45
N GLY A 99 7.04 0.69 -5.76
CA GLY A 99 7.74 1.81 -6.38
C GLY A 99 8.99 1.38 -7.14
N VAL A 100 9.84 0.57 -6.51
CA VAL A 100 11.05 -0.01 -7.14
C VAL A 100 10.69 -0.94 -8.29
N LEU A 101 9.70 -1.82 -8.10
CA LEU A 101 9.22 -2.72 -9.16
C LEU A 101 8.71 -1.93 -10.37
N GLY A 102 7.97 -0.85 -10.14
CA GLY A 102 7.49 0.05 -11.19
C GLY A 102 8.63 0.76 -11.93
N LEU A 103 9.71 1.16 -11.25
CA LEU A 103 10.91 1.72 -11.89
C LEU A 103 11.59 0.69 -12.77
N LEU A 104 11.87 -0.51 -12.24
CA LEU A 104 12.53 -1.57 -12.98
C LEU A 104 11.73 -2.00 -14.20
N LEU A 105 10.40 -2.06 -14.06
CA LEU A 105 9.50 -2.38 -15.16
C LEU A 105 9.52 -1.28 -16.24
N ALA A 106 9.49 0.00 -15.84
CA ALA A 106 9.58 1.12 -16.76
C ALA A 106 10.94 1.24 -17.46
N SER A 107 12.00 0.75 -16.83
CA SER A 107 13.34 0.64 -17.42
C SER A 107 13.54 -0.62 -18.25
N GLU A 108 12.53 -1.49 -18.38
CA GLU A 108 12.58 -2.78 -19.08
C GLU A 108 13.58 -3.79 -18.49
N TRP A 109 14.01 -3.62 -17.24
CA TRP A 109 14.95 -4.53 -16.57
C TRP A 109 14.27 -5.80 -16.03
N VAL A 110 12.95 -5.74 -15.83
CA VAL A 110 12.15 -6.84 -15.32
C VAL A 110 10.87 -7.00 -16.13
N GLY A 111 10.32 -8.20 -16.11
CA GLY A 111 9.07 -8.52 -16.82
C GLY A 111 8.01 -9.12 -15.89
N ALA A 112 6.98 -9.68 -16.51
CA ALA A 112 5.81 -10.21 -15.83
C ALA A 112 6.08 -11.29 -14.78
N MET A 113 7.10 -12.15 -15.00
CA MET A 113 7.48 -13.17 -14.04
C MET A 113 7.97 -12.55 -12.72
N THR A 114 8.80 -11.52 -12.80
CA THR A 114 9.31 -10.80 -11.62
C THR A 114 8.16 -10.10 -10.90
N VAL A 115 7.28 -9.42 -11.64
CA VAL A 115 6.09 -8.77 -11.06
C VAL A 115 5.23 -9.79 -10.31
N THR A 116 4.96 -10.92 -10.93
CA THR A 116 4.16 -12.00 -10.34
C THR A 116 4.84 -12.58 -9.09
N GLY A 117 6.15 -12.86 -9.16
CA GLY A 117 6.90 -13.41 -8.03
C GLY A 117 6.98 -12.46 -6.84
N VAL A 118 7.25 -11.18 -7.10
CA VAL A 118 7.27 -10.13 -6.07
C VAL A 118 5.90 -9.96 -5.44
N ALA A 119 4.84 -9.88 -6.26
CA ALA A 119 3.48 -9.75 -5.74
C ALA A 119 3.05 -10.95 -4.87
N ALA A 120 3.44 -12.17 -5.26
CA ALA A 120 3.18 -13.37 -4.46
C ALA A 120 3.91 -13.33 -3.11
N ALA A 121 5.19 -12.97 -3.12
CA ALA A 121 5.98 -12.84 -1.90
C ALA A 121 5.39 -11.77 -0.97
N MET A 122 5.04 -10.60 -1.51
CA MET A 122 4.37 -9.55 -0.75
C MET A 122 3.05 -10.02 -0.15
N ALA A 123 2.21 -10.73 -0.90
CA ALA A 123 0.93 -11.21 -0.41
C ALA A 123 1.10 -12.17 0.80
N VAL A 124 2.11 -13.06 0.75
CA VAL A 124 2.45 -13.94 1.87
C VAL A 124 2.94 -13.13 3.07
N LEU A 125 3.81 -12.15 2.86
CA LEU A 125 4.33 -11.32 3.95
C LEU A 125 3.26 -10.42 4.57
N CYS A 126 2.28 -9.96 3.79
CA CYS A 126 1.10 -9.24 4.31
C CYS A 126 0.28 -10.12 5.27
N MET A 127 0.12 -11.42 4.98
CA MET A 127 -0.57 -12.33 5.90
C MET A 127 0.13 -12.47 7.26
N LEU A 128 1.44 -12.21 7.29
CA LEU A 128 2.26 -12.22 8.50
C LEU A 128 2.33 -10.85 9.20
N THR A 129 1.65 -9.84 8.67
CA THR A 129 1.67 -8.47 9.19
C THR A 129 0.32 -8.11 9.81
N MET A 130 0.27 -7.93 11.14
CA MET A 130 -0.95 -7.59 11.90
C MET A 130 -0.75 -6.46 12.91
#